data_AF-A0A968SUU8-F1
#
_entry.id   AF-A0A968SUU8-F1
#
_cell.length_a   1.000
_cell.length_b   1.000
_cell.length_c   1.000
_cell.angle_alpha   90.00
_cell.angle_beta   90.00
_cell.angle_gamma   90.00
#
_symmetry.space_group_name_H-M   'P 1'
#
loop_
_entity.id
_entity.type
_entity.pdbx_description
1 polymer ?
#
loop_
_entity_poly.entity_id
_entity_poly.type
_entity_poly.pdbx_seq_one_letter_code
_entity_poly.pdbx_strand_id
1 'polypeptide(L)' 'MAVDILPTELPREASEAFSQALISFVPILATHDFSRGIDGLPEALKAAVIVDRGQLTPGYRYLRDKLEQDLARLA' A
#
# COMPACT_ATOMS: atom_id res chain seq x y z
N MET A 1 29.57 3.87 9.74
CA MET A 1 28.62 2.74 9.66
C MET A 1 27.34 3.29 9.08
N ALA A 2 26.86 2.76 7.96
CA ALA A 2 25.54 3.11 7.45
C ALA A 2 24.52 2.27 8.25
N VAL A 3 23.52 2.91 8.84
CA VAL A 3 22.43 2.23 9.53
C VAL A 3 21.35 1.95 8.49
N ASP A 4 21.02 0.67 8.29
CA ASP A 4 20.08 0.24 7.24
C ASP A 4 18.66 0.79 7.43
N ILE A 5 18.29 1.06 8.68
CA ILE A 5 16.96 1.57 9.05
C ILE A 5 17.13 2.85 9.88
N LEU A 6 17.73 3.88 9.28
CA LEU A 6 17.94 5.17 9.94
C LEU A 6 16.69 5.73 10.66
N PRO A 7 15.44 5.57 10.15
CA PRO A 7 14.26 6.03 10.89
C PRO A 7 14.06 5.38 12.26
N THR A 8 14.56 4.15 12.48
CA THR A 8 14.42 3.49 13.80
C THR A 8 15.40 4.01 14.85
N GLU A 9 16.40 4.78 14.45
CA GLU A 9 17.32 5.48 15.38
C GLU A 9 16.66 6.73 16.01
N LEU A 10 15.62 7.27 15.36
CA LEU A 10 14.78 8.37 15.85
C LEU A 10 13.31 7.92 15.80
N PRO A 11 12.95 6.87 16.58
CA PRO A 11 11.72 6.13 16.37
C PRO A 11 10.47 6.98 16.62
N ARG A 12 10.55 7.95 17.53
CA ARG A 12 9.44 8.84 17.84
C ARG A 12 9.18 9.81 16.70
N GLU A 13 10.21 10.53 16.27
CA GLU A 13 10.15 11.53 15.21
C GLU A 13 9.73 10.88 13.88
N ALA A 14 10.28 9.70 13.57
CA ALA A 14 9.88 8.93 12.40
C ALA A 14 8.40 8.53 12.44
N SER A 15 7.90 8.08 13.60
CA SER A 15 6.49 7.71 13.77
C SER A 15 5.56 8.91 13.67
N GLU A 16 5.93 10.04 14.29
CA GLU A 16 5.17 11.30 14.22
C GLU A 16 5.11 11.82 12.76
N ALA A 17 6.24 11.83 12.04
CA ALA A 17 6.30 12.26 10.65
C ALA A 17 5.50 11.33 9.71
N PHE A 18 5.62 10.01 9.89
CA PHE A 18 4.86 9.03 9.10
C PHE A 18 3.35 9.16 9.34
N SER A 19 2.94 9.30 10.61
CA SER A 19 1.55 9.55 10.97
C SER A 19 1.02 10.82 10.33
N GLN A 20 1.77 11.93 10.40
CA GLN A 20 1.37 13.22 9.83
C GLN A 20 1.18 13.13 8.30
N ALA A 21 1.96 12.30 7.60
CA ALA A 21 1.82 12.07 6.17
C ALA A 21 0.57 11.25 5.80
N LEU A 22 0.06 10.41 6.72
CA LEU A 22 -1.05 9.49 6.45
C LEU A 22 -2.39 9.92 7.05
N ILE A 23 -2.38 10.69 8.14
CA ILE A 23 -3.57 10.98 8.95
C ILE A 23 -4.69 11.67 8.14
N SER A 24 -4.33 12.47 7.14
CA SER A 24 -5.28 13.14 6.25
C SER A 24 -6.07 12.17 5.35
N PHE A 25 -5.54 10.97 5.08
CA PHE A 25 -6.20 9.95 4.28
C PHE A 25 -7.16 9.09 5.11
N VAL A 26 -7.02 9.06 6.44
CA VAL A 26 -7.81 8.19 7.33
C VAL A 26 -9.33 8.43 7.18
N PRO A 27 -9.86 9.67 7.19
CA PRO A 27 -11.31 9.88 7.02
C PRO A 27 -11.84 9.40 5.67
N ILE A 28 -11.03 9.54 4.61
CA ILE A 28 -11.38 9.10 3.25
C ILE A 28 -11.49 7.58 3.23
N LEU A 29 -10.50 6.88 3.79
CA LEU A 29 -10.51 5.42 3.88
C LEU A 29 -11.64 4.91 4.78
N ALA A 30 -11.95 5.61 5.88
CA ALA A 30 -12.98 5.21 6.82
C ALA A 30 -14.41 5.35 6.27
N THR A 31 -14.63 6.25 5.30
CA THR A 31 -15.96 6.56 4.76
C THR A 31 -16.20 6.00 3.36
N HIS A 32 -15.16 5.55 2.67
CA HIS A 32 -15.26 4.97 1.33
C HIS A 32 -15.89 3.57 1.35
N ASP A 33 -16.85 3.33 0.46
CA ASP A 33 -17.48 2.02 0.28
C ASP A 33 -16.65 1.14 -0.69
N PHE A 34 -15.75 0.34 -0.13
CA PHE A 34 -14.89 -0.58 -0.90
C PHE A 34 -15.64 -1.73 -1.58
N SER A 35 -16.91 -1.98 -1.27
CA SER A 35 -17.71 -2.95 -2.02
C SER A 35 -17.90 -2.51 -3.48
N ARG A 36 -17.79 -1.21 -3.75
CA ARG A 36 -17.88 -0.59 -5.07
C ARG A 36 -16.53 -0.47 -5.79
N GLY A 37 -15.45 -0.97 -5.19
CA GLY A 37 -14.08 -0.83 -5.72
C GLY A 37 -13.42 0.49 -5.32
N ILE A 38 -12.39 0.89 -6.06
CA ILE A 38 -11.46 1.96 -5.65
C ILE A 38 -11.57 3.25 -6.47
N ASP A 39 -12.44 3.31 -7.49
CA ASP A 39 -12.50 4.43 -8.44
C ASP A 39 -12.86 5.78 -7.78
N GLY A 40 -13.58 5.74 -6.66
CA GLY A 40 -13.95 6.93 -5.88
C GLY A 40 -12.83 7.47 -4.97
N LEU A 41 -11.69 6.79 -4.87
CA LEU A 41 -10.56 7.25 -4.07
C LEU A 41 -9.76 8.34 -4.81
N PRO A 42 -9.10 9.25 -4.07
CA PRO A 42 -8.07 10.13 -4.61
C PRO A 42 -6.98 9.36 -5.34
N GLU A 43 -6.36 9.99 -6.34
CA GLU A 43 -5.35 9.34 -7.20
C GLU A 43 -4.18 8.75 -6.39
N ALA A 44 -3.72 9.47 -5.35
CA ALA A 44 -2.66 8.98 -4.47
C ALA A 44 -3.02 7.66 -3.77
N LEU A 45 -4.28 7.50 -3.35
CA LEU A 45 -4.75 6.26 -2.72
C LEU A 45 -5.00 5.17 -3.76
N LYS A 46 -5.55 5.49 -4.93
CA LYS A 46 -5.71 4.49 -6.02
C LYS A 46 -4.37 3.91 -6.46
N ALA A 47 -3.36 4.76 -6.61
CA ALA A 47 -2.01 4.33 -6.93
C ALA A 47 -1.38 3.46 -5.82
N ALA A 48 -1.76 3.68 -4.56
CA ALA A 48 -1.29 2.86 -3.44
C ALA A 48 -1.99 1.49 -3.32
N VAL A 49 -3.13 1.27 -4.01
CA VAL A 49 -3.84 -0.02 -3.98
C VAL A 49 -3.21 -0.99 -4.98
N ILE A 50 -2.57 -2.04 -4.47
CA ILE A 50 -1.96 -3.10 -5.29
C ILE A 50 -3.00 -4.14 -5.75
N VAL A 51 -3.95 -4.48 -4.88
CA VAL A 51 -4.99 -5.49 -5.14
C VAL A 51 -6.36 -4.92 -4.75
N ASP A 52 -7.33 -5.06 -5.66
CA ASP A 52 -8.75 -4.81 -5.40
C ASP A 52 -9.54 -6.09 -5.68
N ARG A 53 -10.34 -6.54 -4.70
CA ARG A 53 -11.22 -7.73 -4.82
C ARG A 53 -10.55 -8.97 -5.43
N GLY A 54 -9.34 -9.27 -4.96
CA GLY A 54 -8.57 -10.44 -5.39
C GLY A 54 -7.93 -10.30 -6.77
N GLN A 55 -7.98 -9.13 -7.39
CA GLN A 55 -7.32 -8.85 -8.67
C GLN A 55 -6.27 -7.75 -8.51
N LEU A 56 -5.13 -7.94 -9.16
CA LEU A 56 -4.12 -6.90 -9.28
C LEU A 56 -4.71 -5.68 -10.00
N THR A 57 -4.54 -4.50 -9.42
CA THR A 57 -4.91 -3.25 -10.08
C THR A 57 -4.03 -3.02 -11.31
N PRO A 58 -4.44 -2.18 -12.29
CA PRO A 58 -3.76 -2.07 -13.59
C PRO A 58 -2.25 -1.82 -13.50
N GLY A 59 -1.80 -0.96 -12.58
CA GLY A 59 -0.39 -0.62 -12.39
C GLY A 59 0.48 -1.78 -11.88
N TYR A 60 -0.13 -2.81 -11.30
CA TYR A 60 0.58 -3.92 -10.65
C TYR A 60 0.38 -5.26 -11.35
N ARG A 61 -0.29 -5.30 -12.50
CA ARG A 61 -0.53 -6.55 -13.26
C ARG A 61 0.76 -7.29 -13.61
N TYR A 62 1.88 -6.58 -13.76
CA TYR A 62 3.19 -7.16 -14.03
C TYR A 62 3.68 -8.12 -12.91
N LEU A 63 3.13 -8.01 -11.69
CA LEU A 63 3.47 -8.92 -10.60
C LEU A 63 2.90 -10.33 -10.77
N ARG A 64 1.91 -10.52 -11.65
CA ARG A 64 1.22 -11.79 -11.85
C ARG A 64 2.18 -12.93 -12.17
N ASP A 65 3.05 -12.73 -13.16
CA ASP A 65 3.98 -13.76 -13.61
C ASP A 65 4.92 -14.22 -12.48
N LYS A 66 5.36 -13.26 -11.65
CA LYS A 66 6.23 -13.56 -10.52
C LYS A 66 5.49 -14.31 -9.41
N LEU A 67 4.25 -13.91 -9.11
CA LEU A 67 3.41 -14.58 -8.13
C LEU A 67 3.08 -16.02 -8.55
N GLU A 68 2.77 -16.24 -9.82
CA GLU A 68 2.49 -17.58 -10.36
C GLU A 68 3.72 -18.49 -10.28
N GLN A 69 4.92 -17.97 -10.59
CA GLN A 69 6.17 -18.71 -10.42
C GLN A 69 6.44 -19.08 -8.96
N ASP A 70 6.20 -18.16 -8.03
CA ASP A 70 6.43 -18.41 -6.61
C ASP A 70 5.41 -19.41 -6.05
N LEU A 71 4.15 -19.35 -6.48
CA LEU A 71 3.13 -20.36 -6.16
C LEU A 71 3.51 -21.75 -6.69
N ALA A 72 4.01 -21.85 -7.92
CA ALA A 72 4.44 -23.11 -8.51
C ALA A 72 5.65 -23.75 -7.79
N ARG A 73 6.44 -22.96 -7.05
CA ARG A 73 7.56 -23.47 -6.22
C ARG A 73 7.12 -23.99 -4.86
N LEU A 74 5.94 -23.60 -4.41
CA LEU A 74 5.38 -23.99 -3.11
C LEU A 74 4.45 -25.21 -3.20
N ALA A 75 4.08 -25.62 -4.41
CA ALA A 75 3.26 -26.79 -4.73
C ALA A 75 4.13 -28.00 -5.05
#